data_AF-A0A7C6SMH3-F1
#
_entry.id   AF-A0A7C6SMH3-F1
#
_cell.length_a   1.000
_cell.length_b   1.000
_cell.length_c   1.000
_cell.angle_alpha   90.00
_cell.angle_beta   90.00
_cell.angle_gamma   90.00
#
_symmetry.space_group_name_H-M   'P 1'
#
loop_
_entity.id
_entity.type
_entity.pdbx_description
1 polymer ?
#
loop_
_entity_poly.entity_id
_entity_poly.type
_entity_poly.pdbx_seq_one_letter_code
_entity_poly.pdbx_strand_id
1 'polypeptide(L)' 'MSFYAAPIARLIEEFEKLPGIGHKTAQRLAFYVLNAPKEKAEKLANAIIDAK' A
#
# COMPACT_ATOMS: atom_id res chain seq x y z
N MET A 1 18.48 -7.41 -1.06
CA MET A 1 17.11 -7.97 -1.05
C MET A 1 16.45 -7.52 0.25
N SER A 2 15.54 -6.55 0.23
CA SER A 2 14.87 -6.12 1.45
C SER A 2 13.88 -7.20 1.88
N PHE A 3 14.14 -7.81 3.04
CA PHE A 3 13.31 -8.84 3.65
C PHE A 3 12.05 -8.21 4.24
N TYR A 4 11.09 -7.82 3.40
CA TYR A 4 9.76 -7.46 3.88
C TYR A 4 8.93 -8.74 4.08
N ALA A 5 8.09 -8.74 5.13
CA ALA A 5 7.09 -9.79 5.29
C ALA A 5 6.22 -9.87 4.02
N ALA A 6 5.85 -11.08 3.59
CA ALA A 6 5.15 -11.30 2.31
C ALA A 6 3.92 -10.39 2.07
N PRO A 7 3.09 -10.03 3.09
CA PRO A 7 1.97 -9.10 2.88
C PRO A 7 2.41 -7.66 2.56
N ILE A 8 3.52 -7.21 3.14
CA ILE A 8 4.04 -5.85 2.94
C ILE A 8 4.65 -5.75 1.55
N ALA A 9 5.41 -6.76 1.12
CA ALA A 9 5.99 -6.80 -0.22
C ALA A 9 4.91 -6.67 -1.31
N ARG A 10 3.79 -7.41 -1.17
CA ARG A 10 2.64 -7.30 -2.08
C ARG A 10 2.05 -5.89 -2.09
N LEU A 11 1.87 -5.26 -0.93
CA LEU A 11 1.33 -3.90 -0.85
C LEU A 11 2.24 -2.88 -1.54
N ILE A 12 3.56 -3.03 -1.40
CA ILE A 12 4.54 -2.20 -2.09
C ILE A 12 4.42 -2.39 -3.61
N GLU A 13 4.39 -3.64 -4.08
CA GLU A 13 4.25 -3.95 -5.51
C GLU A 13 2.96 -3.38 -6.11
N GLU A 14 1.83 -3.46 -5.41
CA GLU A 14 0.58 -2.85 -5.88
C GLU A 14 0.66 -1.31 -5.93
N PHE A 15 1.33 -0.68 -4.98
CA PHE A 15 1.54 0.77 -5.02
C PHE A 15 2.49 1.21 -6.13
N GLU A 16 3.49 0.40 -6.50
CA GLU A 16 4.40 0.70 -7.62
C GLU A 16 3.73 0.69 -8.99
N LYS A 17 2.62 -0.05 -9.14
CA LYS A 17 1.86 -0.07 -10.40
C LYS A 17 1.11 1.24 -10.67
N LEU A 18 1.00 2.12 -9.67
CA LEU A 18 0.32 3.40 -9.81
C LEU A 18 1.20 4.42 -10.57
N PRO A 19 0.63 5.19 -11.52
CA PRO A 19 1.41 6.16 -12.28
C PRO A 19 2.01 7.22 -11.36
N GLY A 20 3.32 7.45 -11.48
CA GLY A 20 4.05 8.43 -10.67
C GLY A 20 4.52 7.92 -9.29
N ILE A 21 4.33 6.64 -8.98
CA ILE A 21 4.80 6.04 -7.72
C ILE A 21 5.96 5.08 -7.98
N GLY A 22 7.17 5.49 -7.62
CA GLY A 22 8.36 4.61 -7.63
C GLY A 22 8.54 3.82 -6.32
N HIS A 23 9.44 2.83 -6.33
CA HIS A 23 9.71 1.91 -5.20
C HIS A 23 9.81 2.58 -3.82
N LYS A 24 10.61 3.64 -3.71
CA LYS A 24 10.81 4.36 -2.43
C LYS A 24 9.52 5.02 -1.93
N THR A 25 8.67 5.50 -2.84
CA THR A 25 7.37 6.10 -2.50
C THR A 25 6.36 5.02 -2.16
N ALA A 26 6.29 3.94 -2.94
CA ALA A 26 5.44 2.78 -2.66
C ALA A 26 5.74 2.17 -1.28
N GLN A 27 7.02 2.00 -0.95
CA GLN A 27 7.45 1.57 0.37
C GLN A 27 6.95 2.49 1.48
N ARG A 28 7.11 3.81 1.33
CA ARG A 28 6.60 4.80 2.30
C ARG A 28 5.09 4.70 2.49
N LEU A 29 4.34 4.52 1.41
CA LEU A 29 2.88 4.37 1.45
C LEU A 29 2.47 3.06 2.13
N ALA A 30 3.13 1.95 1.82
CA ALA A 30 2.89 0.66 2.46
C ALA A 30 3.09 0.75 3.98
N PHE A 31 4.20 1.36 4.44
CA PHE A 31 4.42 1.57 5.87
C PHE A 31 3.43 2.57 6.49
N TYR A 32 2.98 3.58 5.76
CA TYR A 32 1.94 4.48 6.25
C TYR A 32 0.63 3.74 6.52
N VAL A 33 0.19 2.90 5.58
CA VAL A 33 -1.03 2.09 5.74
C VAL A 33 -0.87 1.06 6.85
N LEU A 34 0.31 0.44 6.99
CA LEU A 34 0.58 -0.55 8.04
C LEU A 34 0.52 0.04 9.45
N ASN A 35 0.94 1.31 9.60
CA ASN A 35 0.92 2.02 10.88
C ASN A 35 -0.41 2.74 11.13
N ALA A 36 -1.32 2.77 10.15
CA ALA A 36 -2.63 3.36 10.32
C ALA A 36 -3.57 2.41 11.10
N PRO A 37 -4.58 2.93 11.82
CA PRO A 37 -5.64 2.10 12.37
C PRO A 37 -6.31 1.26 11.28
N LYS A 38 -6.69 0.02 11.61
CA LYS A 38 -7.31 -0.93 10.67
C LYS A 38 -8.48 -0.32 9.90
N GLU A 39 -9.34 0.45 10.56
CA GLU A 39 -10.50 1.12 9.96
C GLU A 39 -10.12 2.11 8.85
N LYS A 40 -8.95 2.77 8.95
CA LYS A 40 -8.46 3.66 7.88
C LYS A 40 -8.03 2.88 6.65
N ALA A 41 -7.33 1.75 6.86
CA ALA A 41 -6.92 0.88 5.77
C ALA A 41 -8.14 0.28 5.05
N GLU A 42 -9.14 -0.16 5.81
CA GLU A 42 -10.41 -0.67 5.26
C GLU A 42 -11.18 0.40 4.47
N LYS A 43 -11.31 1.61 5.02
CA LYS A 43 -11.94 2.73 4.29
C LYS A 43 -11.24 3.06 2.99
N LEU A 44 -9.90 3.06 2.98
CA LEU A 44 -9.12 3.29 1.77
C LEU A 44 -9.36 2.19 0.73
N ALA A 45 -9.33 0.92 1.14
CA ALA A 45 -9.59 -0.21 0.26
C ALA A 45 -11.01 -0.16 -0.34
N ASN A 46 -12.02 0.11 0.50
CA ASN A 46 -13.40 0.23 0.05
C ASN A 46 -13.58 1.41 -0.91
N ALA A 47 -12.97 2.56 -0.64
CA ALA A 47 -13.02 3.71 -1.55
C ALA A 47 -12.46 3.40 -2.95
N ILE A 48 -11.44 2.54 -3.04
CA ILE A 48 -10.88 2.09 -4.33
C ILE A 48 -11.87 1.14 -5.04
N ILE A 49 -12.49 0.22 -4.31
CA ILE A 49 -13.45 -0.75 -4.85
C ILE A 49 -14.74 -0.04 -5.30
N ASP A 50 -15.28 0.86 -4.50
CA ASP A 50 -16.54 1.58 -4.77
C ASP A 50 -16.41 2.56 -5.95
N ALA A 51 -15.20 3.06 -6.22
CA ALA A 51 -14.94 3.96 -7.34
C ALA A 51 -14.80 3.23 -8.69
N LYS A 52 -14.79 1.89 -8.69
CA LYS A 52 -14.59 1.07 -9.88
C LYS A 52 -15.91 0.74 -10.59
#